data_AF-A0A8X6X921-F1
#
_entry.id   AF-A0A8X6X921-F1
#
_cell.length_a   1.000
_cell.length_b   1.000
_cell.length_c   1.000
_cell.angle_alpha   90.00
_cell.angle_beta   90.00
_cell.angle_gamma   90.00
#
_symmetry.space_group_name_H-M   'P 1'
#
loop_
_entity.id
_entity.type
_entity.pdbx_description
1 polymer ?
#
loop_
_entity_poly.entity_id
_entity_poly.type
_entity_poly.pdbx_seq_one_letter_code
_entity_poly.pdbx_strand_id
1 'polypeptide(L)'
;MSLPELSSDHNPILLNFDTTTQFNFPTRNVSTNWESFLNNLNNTIIFTPNTANTREDIEKQVADLTDKILNAHVAASKTITTQHEHYVSEELRNLFIQRNRARKKSGSSLSLHMTKDF
;
A
#
# COMPACT_ATOMS: atom_id res chain seq x y z
N MET A 1 49.94 -8.97 -19.15
CA MET A 1 49.67 -10.35 -19.59
C MET A 1 48.58 -10.89 -18.68
N SER A 2 47.34 -10.98 -19.17
CA SER A 2 46.22 -11.57 -18.43
C SER A 2 46.31 -13.08 -18.51
N LEU A 3 46.16 -13.78 -17.38
CA LEU A 3 46.10 -15.25 -17.35
C LEU A 3 44.82 -15.69 -18.07
N PRO A 4 44.89 -16.43 -19.19
CA PRO A 4 43.70 -16.94 -19.88
C PRO A 4 42.83 -17.84 -18.98
N GLU A 5 43.45 -18.45 -17.97
CA GLU A 5 42.83 -19.29 -16.94
C GLU A 5 41.90 -18.52 -15.99
N LEU A 6 42.04 -17.18 -15.91
CA LEU A 6 41.27 -16.31 -15.02
C LEU A 6 40.19 -15.50 -15.77
N SER A 7 40.18 -15.56 -17.10
CA SER A 7 39.11 -14.98 -17.90
C SER A 7 37.99 -16.01 -18.04
N SER A 8 36.83 -15.72 -17.44
CA SER A 8 35.61 -16.46 -17.73
C SER A 8 35.32 -16.38 -19.23
N ASP A 9 34.98 -17.51 -19.83
CA ASP A 9 34.50 -17.62 -21.20
C ASP A 9 33.06 -17.09 -21.38
N HIS A 10 32.43 -16.64 -20.29
CA HIS A 10 31.11 -16.03 -20.31
C HIS A 10 31.16 -14.53 -20.57
N ASN A 11 30.34 -14.08 -21.52
CA ASN A 11 30.10 -12.66 -21.75
C ASN A 11 29.27 -12.09 -20.58
N PRO A 12 29.68 -10.95 -19.98
CA PRO A 12 28.88 -10.32 -18.93
C PRO A 12 27.56 -9.80 -19.51
N ILE A 13 26.47 -10.03 -18.78
CA ILE A 13 25.14 -9.48 -19.11
C ILE A 13 24.94 -8.20 -18.34
N LEU A 14 24.57 -7.12 -19.03
CA LEU A 14 24.22 -5.84 -18.43
C LEU A 14 22.70 -5.72 -18.29
N LEU A 15 22.21 -5.48 -17.08
CA LEU A 15 20.79 -5.24 -16.80
C LEU A 15 20.58 -3.76 -16.48
N ASN A 16 19.69 -3.12 -17.23
CA ASN A 16 19.28 -1.74 -16.97
C ASN A 16 17.87 -1.74 -16.38
N PHE A 17 17.72 -1.17 -15.19
CA PHE A 17 16.42 -1.01 -14.53
C PHE A 17 15.95 0.43 -14.72
N ASP A 18 14.74 0.60 -15.24
CA ASP A 18 14.08 1.91 -15.28
C ASP A 18 13.40 2.19 -13.95
N THR A 19 14.02 3.05 -13.15
CA THR A 19 13.49 3.50 -11.85
C THR A 19 12.58 4.72 -11.97
N THR A 20 12.40 5.29 -13.16
CA THR A 20 11.56 6.47 -13.41
C THR A 20 10.08 6.12 -13.51
N THR A 21 9.76 4.84 -13.69
CA THR A 21 8.40 4.33 -13.68
C THR A 21 7.77 4.56 -12.30
N GLN A 22 6.94 5.60 -12.19
CA GLN A 22 6.13 5.82 -11.00
C GLN A 22 4.99 4.81 -11.01
N PHE A 23 5.12 3.80 -10.17
CA PHE A 23 3.99 2.94 -9.84
C PHE A 23 3.00 3.78 -9.03
N ASN A 24 1.86 4.11 -9.63
CA ASN A 24 0.70 4.66 -8.92
C ASN A 24 0.13 3.58 -8.00
N PHE A 25 0.80 3.30 -6.89
CA PHE A 25 0.25 2.46 -5.85
C PHE A 25 -0.93 3.20 -5.24
N PRO A 26 -2.13 2.60 -5.17
CA PRO A 26 -3.22 3.21 -4.42
C PRO A 26 -2.72 3.45 -3.01
N THR A 27 -2.69 4.72 -2.60
CA THR A 27 -2.30 5.15 -1.25
C THR A 27 -3.36 4.67 -0.27
N ARG A 28 -3.36 3.37 0.04
CA ARG A 28 -4.03 2.85 1.23
C ARG A 28 -3.12 3.24 2.39
N ASN A 29 -3.68 3.89 3.41
CA ASN A 29 -2.96 4.11 4.66
C ASN A 29 -2.70 2.74 5.28
N VAL A 30 -1.54 2.15 4.99
CA VAL A 30 -1.12 0.85 5.53
C VAL A 30 0.18 1.06 6.32
N SER A 31 0.27 0.39 7.45
CA SER A 31 1.48 0.30 8.25
C SER A 31 2.06 -1.07 8.01
N THR A 32 3.24 -1.11 7.39
CA THR A 32 3.97 -2.36 7.13
C THR A 32 5.00 -2.58 8.22
N ASN A 33 4.96 -3.75 8.87
CA ASN A 33 6.07 -4.17 9.73
C ASN A 33 7.18 -4.72 8.84
N TRP A 34 8.22 -3.92 8.61
CA TRP A 34 9.32 -4.30 7.71
C TRP A 34 10.14 -5.49 8.18
N GLU A 35 10.27 -5.72 9.48
CA GLU A 35 10.94 -6.91 10.02
C GLU A 35 10.13 -8.17 9.71
N SER A 36 8.81 -8.12 9.93
CA SER A 36 7.91 -9.21 9.56
C SER A 36 7.89 -9.46 8.06
N PHE A 37 7.95 -8.41 7.25
CA PHE A 37 8.07 -8.50 5.79
C PHE A 37 9.34 -9.25 5.39
N LEU A 38 10.50 -8.85 5.92
CA LEU A 38 11.78 -9.51 5.63
C LEU A 38 11.79 -10.98 6.06
N ASN A 39 11.25 -11.28 7.24
CA ASN A 39 11.12 -12.66 7.72
C ASN A 39 10.23 -13.50 6.79
N ASN A 40 9.11 -12.96 6.32
CA ASN A 40 8.25 -13.65 5.35
C ASN A 40 8.97 -13.87 4.02
N LEU A 41 9.70 -12.88 3.49
CA LEU A 41 10.45 -13.04 2.25
C LEU A 41 11.51 -14.14 2.36
N ASN A 42 12.33 -14.12 3.43
CA ASN A 42 13.41 -15.08 3.62
C ASN A 42 12.91 -16.52 3.78
N ASN A 43 11.72 -16.71 4.34
CA ASN A 43 11.12 -18.04 4.51
C ASN A 43 10.40 -18.53 3.24
N THR A 44 9.97 -17.63 2.35
CA THR A 44 9.09 -17.96 1.21
C THR A 44 9.83 -17.96 -0.13
N ILE A 45 10.88 -17.15 -0.27
CA ILE A 45 11.65 -17.01 -1.51
C ILE A 45 12.90 -17.87 -1.40
N ILE A 46 12.78 -19.11 -1.89
CA ILE A 46 13.95 -19.93 -2.24
C ILE A 46 14.22 -19.67 -3.72
N PHE A 47 15.25 -18.88 -4.00
CA PHE A 47 15.69 -18.65 -5.38
C PHE A 47 16.58 -19.82 -5.81
N THR A 48 16.14 -20.57 -6.83
CA THR A 48 16.92 -21.63 -7.47
C THR A 48 17.35 -21.16 -8.86
N PRO A 49 18.57 -20.61 -9.01
CA PRO A 49 19.01 -19.93 -10.24
C PRO A 49 19.05 -20.80 -11.50
N ASN A 50 19.12 -22.13 -11.37
CA ASN A 50 19.56 -23.01 -12.45
C ASN A 50 18.43 -23.68 -13.25
N THR A 51 17.19 -23.23 -13.13
CA THR A 51 16.04 -23.92 -13.73
C THR A 51 15.40 -23.21 -14.92
N ALA A 52 15.71 -21.93 -15.18
CA ALA A 52 15.17 -21.20 -16.31
C ALA A 52 16.07 -21.34 -17.54
N ASN A 53 15.63 -22.14 -18.52
CA ASN A 53 16.35 -22.34 -19.78
C ASN A 53 15.64 -21.69 -20.97
N THR A 54 14.39 -21.26 -20.79
CA THR A 54 13.57 -20.60 -21.82
C THR A 54 13.12 -19.24 -21.35
N ARG A 55 12.73 -18.38 -22.30
CA ARG A 55 12.16 -17.06 -21.99
C ARG A 55 10.90 -17.21 -21.13
N GLU A 56 10.06 -18.18 -21.45
CA GLU A 56 8.82 -18.49 -20.75
C GLU A 56 9.08 -18.92 -19.31
N ASP A 57 10.15 -19.68 -19.06
CA ASP A 57 10.56 -20.04 -17.70
C ASP A 57 10.97 -18.80 -16.90
N ILE A 58 11.71 -17.88 -17.52
CA ILE A 58 12.12 -16.62 -16.89
C ILE A 58 10.88 -15.78 -16.56
N GLU A 59 9.96 -15.59 -17.51
CA GLU A 59 8.72 -14.84 -17.29
C GLU A 59 7.88 -15.45 -16.17
N LYS A 60 7.79 -16.79 -16.10
CA LYS A 60 7.09 -17.51 -15.03
C LYS A 60 7.77 -17.32 -13.67
N GLN A 61 9.09 -17.38 -13.60
CA GLN A 61 9.84 -17.16 -12.36
C GLN A 61 9.71 -15.71 -11.87
N VAL A 62 9.73 -14.74 -12.78
CA VAL A 62 9.52 -13.33 -12.46
C VAL A 62 8.10 -13.10 -11.93
N ALA A 63 7.09 -13.72 -12.54
CA ALA A 63 5.71 -13.65 -12.05
C ALA A 63 5.56 -14.25 -10.64
N ASP A 64 6.09 -15.46 -10.40
CA ASP A 64 6.06 -16.12 -9.10
C ASP A 64 6.80 -15.31 -8.01
N LEU A 65 7.97 -14.75 -8.34
CA LEU A 65 8.70 -13.86 -7.44
C LEU A 65 7.89 -12.62 -7.09
N THR A 66 7.25 -12.01 -8.09
CA THR A 66 6.41 -10.83 -7.90
C THR A 66 5.25 -11.14 -6.97
N ASP A 67 4.54 -12.25 -7.18
CA ASP A 67 3.43 -12.67 -6.33
C ASP A 67 3.88 -12.95 -4.89
N LYS A 68 5.02 -13.60 -4.70
CA LYS A 68 5.59 -13.85 -3.36
C LYS A 68 5.91 -12.55 -2.63
N ILE A 69 6.50 -11.57 -3.31
CA ILE A 69 6.81 -10.25 -2.73
C ILE A 69 5.50 -9.54 -2.34
N LEU A 70 4.50 -9.53 -3.22
CA LEU A 70 3.21 -8.91 -2.95
C LEU A 70 2.50 -9.58 -1.76
N ASN A 71 2.51 -10.91 -1.70
CA ASN A 71 1.90 -11.66 -0.60
C ASN A 71 2.60 -11.41 0.74
N ALA A 72 3.94 -11.38 0.75
CA ALA A 72 4.70 -11.03 1.95
C ALA A 72 4.38 -9.60 2.42
N HIS A 73 4.24 -8.67 1.48
CA HIS A 73 3.85 -7.29 1.79
C HIS A 73 2.45 -7.24 2.40
N VAL A 74 1.47 -7.91 1.81
CA VAL A 74 0.09 -7.96 2.34
C VAL A 74 0.06 -8.59 3.74
N ALA A 75 0.78 -9.68 3.96
CA ALA A 75 0.84 -10.37 5.25
C ALA A 75 1.49 -9.50 6.36
N ALA A 76 2.50 -8.71 6.01
CA ALA A 76 3.19 -7.81 6.93
C ALA A 76 2.52 -6.44 7.09
N SER A 77 1.54 -6.14 6.25
CA SER A 77 0.81 -4.86 6.24
C SER A 77 -0.47 -4.94 7.04
N LYS A 78 -0.74 -3.89 7.80
CA LYS A 78 -2.04 -3.67 8.45
C LYS A 78 -2.65 -2.40 7.90
N THR A 79 -3.96 -2.42 7.65
CA THR A 79 -4.68 -1.18 7.31
C THR A 79 -4.64 -0.27 8.53
N ILE A 80 -4.07 0.93 8.36
CA ILE A 80 -4.23 2.00 9.33
C ILE A 80 -5.65 2.49 9.13
N THR A 81 -6.56 1.92 9.92
CA THR A 81 -7.84 2.59 10.14
C THR A 81 -7.46 3.94 10.73
N THR A 82 -7.78 5.04 10.04
CA THR A 82 -7.73 6.39 10.61
C THR A 82 -8.82 6.49 11.67
N GLN A 83 -8.75 5.64 12.69
CA GLN A 83 -9.20 5.95 14.04
C GLN A 83 -7.99 6.60 14.72
N HIS A 84 -7.59 7.76 14.20
CA HIS A 84 -7.58 8.85 15.15
C HIS A 84 -9.04 8.92 15.61
N GLU A 85 -9.36 8.28 16.73
CA GLU A 85 -10.22 8.98 17.68
C GLU A 85 -9.56 10.34 17.78
N HIS A 86 -10.05 11.29 17.00
CA HIS A 86 -9.76 12.67 17.25
C HIS A 86 -10.11 12.81 18.71
N TYR A 87 -9.11 13.01 19.56
CA TYR A 87 -9.36 13.50 20.90
C TYR A 87 -10.00 14.87 20.70
N VAL A 88 -11.30 14.85 20.52
CA VAL A 88 -12.13 16.04 20.44
C VAL A 88 -12.23 16.45 21.88
N SER A 89 -11.54 17.54 22.24
CA SER A 89 -11.70 18.12 23.57
C SER A 89 -13.18 18.27 23.88
N GLU A 90 -13.55 18.12 25.15
CA GLU A 90 -14.95 18.19 25.57
C GLU A 90 -15.64 19.49 25.10
N GLU A 91 -14.87 20.56 24.99
CA GLU A 91 -15.26 21.84 24.39
C GLU A 91 -15.70 21.71 22.92
N LEU A 92 -14.88 21.11 22.05
CA LEU A 92 -15.21 20.94 20.64
C LEU A 92 -16.44 20.04 20.47
N ARG A 93 -16.58 19.00 21.29
CA ARG A 93 -17.76 18.13 21.31
C ARG A 93 -19.02 18.92 21.66
N ASN A 94 -18.94 19.78 22.67
CA ASN A 94 -20.04 20.65 23.08
C ASN A 94 -20.44 21.65 21.98
N LEU A 95 -19.47 22.23 21.27
CA LEU A 95 -19.72 23.11 20.13
C LEU A 95 -20.45 22.40 18.98
N PHE A 96 -20.06 21.16 18.66
CA PHE A 96 -20.76 20.38 17.64
C PHE A 96 -22.20 20.05 18.03
N ILE A 97 -22.43 19.68 19.30
CA ILE A 97 -23.78 19.42 19.83
C ILE A 97 -24.64 20.69 19.74
N GLN A 98 -24.09 21.85 20.14
CA GLN A 98 -24.79 23.13 20.07
C GLN A 98 -25.15 23.52 18.63
N ARG A 99 -24.20 23.42 17.69
CA ARG A 99 -24.43 23.66 16.27
C ARG A 99 -25.57 22.78 15.72
N ASN A 100 -25.54 21.48 16.01
CA ASN A 100 -26.54 20.54 15.50
C ASN A 100 -27.93 20.82 16.11
N ARG A 101 -28.00 21.19 17.40
CA ARG A 101 -29.25 21.65 18.03
C ARG A 101 -29.78 22.92 17.39
N ALA A 102 -28.92 23.90 17.10
CA ALA A 102 -29.31 25.14 16.42
C ALA A 102 -29.84 24.87 15.01
N ARG A 103 -29.16 24.04 14.22
CA ARG A 103 -29.61 23.63 12.88
C ARG A 103 -30.96 22.91 12.91
N LYS A 104 -31.20 22.04 13.91
CA LYS A 104 -32.50 21.38 14.10
C LYS A 104 -33.60 22.38 14.43
N LYS A 105 -33.32 23.36 15.30
CA LYS A 105 -34.27 24.43 15.65
C LYS A 105 -34.59 25.35 14.47
N SER A 106 -33.58 25.76 13.70
CA SER A 106 -33.76 26.58 12.50
C SER A 106 -34.51 25.81 11.41
N GLY A 107 -34.25 24.51 11.25
CA GLY A 107 -34.99 23.64 10.33
C GLY A 107 -36.46 23.44 10.71
N SER A 108 -36.77 23.33 12.01
CA SER A 108 -38.16 23.25 12.48
C SER A 108 -38.90 24.60 12.44
N SER A 109 -38.20 25.73 12.50
CA SER A 109 -38.81 27.06 12.46
C SER A 109 -39.18 27.49 11.03
N LEU A 110 -38.51 26.96 10.00
CA LEU A 110 -38.86 27.22 8.60
C LEU A 110 -40.17 26.50 8.19
N SER A 111 -40.52 25.39 8.84
CA SER A 111 -41.70 24.59 8.51
C SER A 111 -43.03 25.22 8.98
N LEU A 112 -42.99 26.21 9.90
CA LEU A 112 -44.20 26.81 10.46
C LEU A 112 -44.68 28.06 9.68
N HIS A 113 -43.87 28.59 8.76
CA HIS A 113 -44.19 29.81 8.02
C HIS A 113 -44.73 29.58 6.60
N MET A 114 -44.74 28.34 6.08
CA MET A 114 -45.23 28.05 4.72
C MET A 114 -46.66 27.50 4.64
N THR A 115 -47.45 27.55 5.73
CA THR A 115 -48.81 26.94 5.76
C THR A 115 -49.91 27.90 6.20
N LYS A 116 -49.82 29.18 5.82
CA LYS A 116 -50.93 30.14 5.97
C LYS A 116 -50.91 31.14 4.83
N ASP A 117 -51.25 30.69 3.62
CA ASP A 117 -51.70 31.55 2.52
C ASP A 117 -52.58 30.70 1.58
N PHE A 118 -53.85 30.50 1.99
CA PHE A 118 -55.00 30.22 1.15
C PHE A 118 -56.26 30.74 1.85
#